data_AF-A0A4R4KVP0-F1
#
_entry.id   AF-A0A4R4KVP0-F1
#
_cell.length_a   1.000
_cell.length_b   1.000
_cell.length_c   1.000
_cell.angle_alpha   90.00
_cell.angle_beta   90.00
_cell.angle_gamma   90.00
#
_symmetry.space_group_name_H-M   'P 1'
#
loop_
_entity.id
_entity.type
_entity.pdbx_description
1 polymer ?
#
loop_
_entity_poly.entity_id
_entity_poly.type
_entity_poly.pdbx_seq_one_letter_code
_entity_poly.pdbx_strand_id
1 'polypeptide(L)'
;MRWPRRNAKPVPLAPRHRRTWRYGRRWCSCGLRWTACPDRHTPVPTEPPAPPPPNSRWWDEATRANPQVGRPGWLTPAQTWRANGGRW
;
A
#
# COMPACT_ATOMS: atom_id res chain seq x y z
N MET A 1 14.53 4.95 -2.28
CA MET A 1 13.26 4.22 -2.02
C MET A 1 13.53 3.15 -0.98
N ARG A 2 12.86 3.19 0.18
CA ARG A 2 13.08 2.23 1.27
C ARG A 2 12.08 1.09 1.09
N TRP A 3 12.55 -0.06 0.61
CA TRP A 3 11.72 -1.25 0.46
C TRP A 3 11.10 -1.63 1.82
N PRO A 4 9.79 -1.96 1.88
CA PRO A 4 9.21 -2.47 3.11
C PRO A 4 9.91 -3.79 3.48
N ARG A 5 10.43 -3.87 4.70
CA ARG A 5 11.10 -5.08 5.20
C ARG A 5 10.08 -6.23 5.18
N ARG A 6 10.44 -7.36 4.58
CA ARG A 6 9.65 -8.62 4.61
C ARG A 6 9.21 -9.06 6.03
N ASN A 7 9.90 -8.58 7.06
CA ASN A 7 9.62 -8.86 8.47
C ASN A 7 9.17 -7.60 9.24
N ALA A 8 8.51 -6.65 8.58
CA ALA A 8 7.92 -5.51 9.27
C ALA A 8 6.90 -6.03 10.30
N LYS A 9 7.09 -5.66 11.57
CA LYS A 9 6.13 -6.01 12.63
C LYS A 9 4.77 -5.40 12.23
N PRO A 10 3.67 -6.16 12.30
CA PRO A 10 2.35 -5.66 11.97
C PRO A 10 2.02 -4.42 12.82
N VAL A 11 1.53 -3.38 12.17
CA VAL A 11 1.15 -2.14 12.85
C VAL A 11 -0.26 -2.32 13.41
N PRO A 12 -0.47 -2.16 14.74
CA PRO A 12 -1.79 -2.22 15.33
C PRO A 12 -2.61 -1.00 14.92
N LEU A 13 -3.83 -1.23 14.43
CA LEU A 13 -4.76 -0.19 13.98
C LEU A 13 -5.63 0.37 15.11
N ALA A 14 -5.66 -0.29 16.26
CA ALA A 14 -6.40 0.13 17.44
C ALA A 14 -5.56 -0.01 18.72
N PRO A 15 -5.87 0.76 19.78
CA PRO A 15 -5.24 0.56 21.09
C PRO A 15 -5.48 -0.85 21.63
N ARG A 16 -4.42 -1.46 22.17
CA ARG A 16 -4.54 -2.77 22.82
C ARG A 16 -5.20 -2.64 24.19
N HIS A 17 -6.25 -3.42 24.41
CA HIS A 17 -6.91 -3.54 25.71
C HIS A 17 -6.02 -4.35 26.66
N ARG A 18 -5.32 -3.66 27.56
CA ARG A 18 -4.39 -4.27 28.53
C ARG A 18 -4.91 -4.08 29.95
N ARG A 19 -4.65 -5.08 30.79
CA ARG A 19 -4.95 -5.02 32.21
C ARG A 19 -4.00 -4.02 32.88
N THR A 20 -4.56 -3.10 33.64
CA THR A 20 -3.85 -2.08 34.42
C THR A 20 -4.41 -2.01 35.84
N TRP A 21 -3.63 -1.44 36.76
CA TRP A 21 -4.07 -1.17 38.13
C TRP A 21 -4.33 0.32 38.29
N ARG A 22 -5.54 0.69 38.71
CA ARG A 22 -5.90 2.08 39.03
C ARG A 22 -6.85 2.10 40.22
N TYR A 23 -6.65 3.04 41.14
CA TYR A 23 -7.51 3.23 42.32
C TYR A 23 -7.75 1.92 43.11
N GLY A 24 -6.71 1.12 43.30
CA GLY A 24 -6.81 -0.15 44.05
C GLY A 24 -7.62 -1.26 43.36
N ARG A 25 -7.99 -1.11 42.08
CA ARG A 25 -8.78 -2.10 41.33
C ARG A 25 -8.17 -2.39 39.95
N ARG A 26 -8.67 -3.44 39.29
CA ARG A 26 -8.29 -3.84 37.92
C ARG A 26 -9.09 -3.05 36.88
N TRP A 27 -8.37 -2.32 36.03
CA TRP A 27 -8.92 -1.49 34.96
C TRP A 27 -8.35 -1.89 33.60
N CYS A 28 -9.07 -1.58 32.54
CA CYS A 28 -8.60 -1.71 31.17
C CYS A 28 -7.95 -0.38 30.71
N SER A 29 -7.01 -0.45 29.78
CA SER A 29 -6.39 0.73 29.15
C SER A 29 -7.40 1.66 28.49
N CYS A 30 -8.57 1.17 28.08
CA CYS A 30 -9.67 1.98 27.55
C CYS A 30 -10.46 2.75 28.62
N GLY A 31 -10.15 2.59 29.92
CA GLY A 31 -10.80 3.30 31.01
C GLY A 31 -12.00 2.58 31.63
N LEU A 32 -12.45 1.44 31.09
CA LEU A 32 -13.47 0.60 31.71
C LEU A 32 -12.88 -0.32 32.80
N ARG A 33 -13.73 -0.83 33.71
CA ARG A 33 -13.30 -1.91 34.62
C ARG A 33 -12.90 -3.15 33.81
N TRP A 34 -11.83 -3.82 34.24
CA TRP A 34 -11.30 -4.99 33.52
C TRP A 34 -12.37 -6.08 33.31
N THR A 35 -13.23 -6.31 34.30
CA THR A 35 -14.29 -7.31 34.24
C THR A 35 -15.47 -6.92 33.34
N ALA A 36 -15.62 -5.63 33.04
CA ALA A 36 -16.74 -5.08 32.27
C ALA A 36 -16.35 -4.65 30.85
N CYS A 37 -15.06 -4.66 30.50
CA CYS A 37 -14.60 -4.32 29.16
C CYS A 37 -14.95 -5.45 28.17
N PRO A 38 -15.83 -5.22 27.17
CA PRO A 38 -16.21 -6.26 26.19
C PRO A 38 -15.03 -6.62 25.29
N ASP A 39 -14.24 -5.62 24.88
CA ASP A 39 -13.10 -5.75 23.97
C ASP A 39 -11.83 -6.30 24.63
N ARG A 40 -11.90 -6.80 25.87
CA ARG A 40 -10.72 -7.34 26.56
C ARG A 40 -10.19 -8.63 25.93
N HIS A 41 -11.04 -9.34 25.20
CA HIS A 41 -10.71 -10.60 24.52
C HIS A 41 -10.56 -10.40 23.01
N THR A 42 -10.90 -9.23 22.48
CA THR A 42 -10.82 -8.99 21.05
C THR A 42 -9.35 -8.79 20.65
N PRO A 43 -8.88 -9.49 19.60
CA PRO A 43 -7.56 -9.24 19.06
C PRO A 43 -7.52 -7.84 18.44
N VAL A 44 -6.39 -7.17 18.58
CA VAL A 44 -6.19 -5.86 17.97
C VAL A 44 -6.11 -6.03 16.45
N PRO A 45 -6.94 -5.32 15.68
CA PRO A 45 -6.81 -5.32 14.23
C PRO A 45 -5.42 -4.85 13.84
N THR A 46 -4.77 -5.59 12.95
CA THR A 46 -3.45 -5.24 12.43
C THR A 46 -3.55 -5.04 10.94
N GLU A 47 -2.73 -4.13 10.42
CA GLU A 47 -2.68 -3.89 8.98
C GLU A 47 -2.21 -5.16 8.25
N PRO A 48 -2.88 -5.57 7.16
CA PRO A 48 -2.44 -6.70 6.37
C PRO A 48 -1.03 -6.44 5.81
N PRO A 49 -0.15 -7.46 5.75
CA PRO A 49 1.20 -7.28 5.24
C PRO A 49 1.15 -6.84 3.77
N ALA A 50 1.99 -5.88 3.41
CA ALA A 50 2.15 -5.45 2.03
C ALA A 50 2.58 -6.66 1.16
N PRO A 51 2.04 -6.80 -0.07
CA PRO A 51 2.46 -7.85 -0.97
C PRO A 51 3.96 -7.72 -1.26
N PRO A 52 4.68 -8.85 -1.41
CA PRO A 52 6.08 -8.80 -1.76
C PRO A 52 6.25 -8.08 -3.11
N PRO A 53 7.34 -7.31 -3.28
CA PRO A 53 7.61 -6.69 -4.56
C PRO A 53 7.77 -7.77 -5.64
N PRO A 54 7.38 -7.47 -6.90
CA PRO A 54 7.59 -8.39 -8.00
C PRO A 54 9.07 -8.77 -8.08
N ASN A 55 9.32 -10.06 -8.31
CA ASN A 55 10.66 -10.63 -8.45
C ASN A 55 11.25 -10.41 -9.85
N SER A 56 10.63 -9.58 -10.68
CA SER A 56 11.22 -9.20 -11.97
C SER A 56 12.50 -8.42 -11.70
N ARG A 57 13.58 -8.87 -12.31
CA ARG A 57 14.78 -8.03 -12.32
C ARG A 57 14.44 -6.84 -13.20
N TRP A 58 14.82 -5.64 -12.78
CA TRP A 58 14.51 -4.41 -13.53
C TRP A 58 15.09 -4.43 -14.96
N TRP A 59 16.09 -5.28 -15.23
CA TRP A 59 16.68 -5.50 -16.55
C TRP A 59 15.93 -6.54 -17.42
N ASP A 60 15.00 -7.33 -16.85
CA ASP A 60 14.11 -8.22 -17.61
C ASP A 60 12.89 -7.44 -18.17
N GLU A 61 12.72 -6.17 -17.76
CA GLU A 61 11.63 -5.33 -18.22
C GLU A 61 11.93 -4.80 -19.62
N ALA A 62 11.03 -5.05 -20.58
CA ALA A 62 11.20 -4.57 -21.95
C ALA A 62 11.39 -3.04 -21.93
N THR A 63 12.52 -2.58 -22.47
CA THR A 63 12.79 -1.14 -22.62
C THR A 63 11.73 -0.54 -23.54
N ARG A 64 10.74 0.15 -22.95
CA ARG A 64 9.71 0.84 -23.72
C ARG A 64 10.27 2.16 -24.21
N ALA A 65 10.52 2.27 -25.51
CA ALA A 65 10.74 3.57 -26.15
C ALA A 65 9.45 4.39 -26.09
N ASN A 66 9.53 5.59 -25.51
CA ASN A 66 8.44 6.57 -25.51
C ASN A 66 8.98 7.91 -26.05
N PRO A 67 8.42 8.47 -27.14
CA PRO A 67 7.29 7.98 -27.92
C PRO A 67 7.59 6.68 -28.64
N GLN A 68 6.56 5.83 -28.77
CA GLN A 68 6.59 4.66 -29.65
C GLN A 68 6.66 5.17 -31.08
N VAL A 69 7.88 5.32 -31.59
CA VAL A 69 8.12 5.84 -32.94
C VAL A 69 7.44 4.89 -33.93
N GLY A 70 6.43 5.39 -34.63
CA GLY A 70 5.74 4.80 -35.79
C GLY A 70 5.61 3.28 -35.76
N ARG A 71 4.46 2.77 -35.32
CA ARG A 71 4.03 1.40 -35.72
C ARG A 71 4.11 1.33 -37.26
N PRO A 72 4.68 0.27 -37.86
CA PRO A 72 4.63 0.09 -39.31
C PRO A 72 3.17 0.20 -39.79
N GLY A 73 2.88 1.20 -40.62
CA GLY A 73 1.53 1.49 -41.12
C GLY A 73 0.70 2.51 -40.32
N TRP A 74 1.19 3.05 -39.19
CA TRP A 74 0.52 4.11 -38.44
C TRP A 74 1.38 5.38 -38.43
N LEU A 75 0.87 6.44 -39.06
CA LEU A 75 1.47 7.76 -38.98
C LEU A 75 1.30 8.31 -37.56
N THR A 76 2.38 8.85 -37.00
CA THR A 76 2.29 9.65 -35.77
C THR A 76 1.41 10.88 -36.04
N PRO A 77 0.76 11.48 -35.02
CA PRO A 77 -0.09 12.65 -35.22
C PRO A 77 0.61 13.80 -35.96
N ALA A 78 1.90 14.02 -35.70
CA ALA A 78 2.70 15.03 -36.41
C ALA A 78 2.95 14.66 -37.89
N GLN A 79 3.13 13.38 -38.21
CA GLN A 79 3.23 12.93 -39.60
C GLN A 79 1.88 13.05 -40.32
N THR A 80 0.77 12.73 -39.66
CA THR A 80 -0.59 12.92 -40.19
C THR A 80 -0.85 14.40 -40.52
N TRP A 81 -0.56 15.31 -39.60
CA TRP A 81 -0.72 16.76 -39.82
C TRP A 81 0.12 17.28 -41.00
N ARG A 82 1.39 16.84 -41.11
CA ARG A 82 2.25 17.21 -42.26
C ARG A 82 1.73 16.61 -43.57
N ALA A 83 1.27 15.36 -43.55
CA ALA A 83 0.68 14.71 -44.72
C ALA A 83 -0.61 15.41 -45.19
N ASN A 84 -1.40 15.95 -44.26
CA ASN A 84 -2.60 16.74 -44.53
C ASN A 84 -2.31 18.23 -44.80
N GLY A 85 -1.06 18.62 -45.07
CA GLY A 85 -0.70 19.99 -45.42
C GLY A 85 -0.95 21.01 -44.31
N GLY A 86 -0.87 20.57 -43.05
CA GLY A 86 -1.06 21.43 -41.89
C GLY A 86 -2.50 21.50 -41.35
N ARG A 87 -3.36 20.58 -41.79
CA ARG A 87 -4.76 20.46 -41.36
C ARG A 87 -4.96 19.12 -40.64
N TRP A 88 -5.91 19.06 -39.71
CA TRP A 88 -6.33 17.79 -39.11
C TRP A 88 -7.37 17.11 -39.99
#